data_AF-A0A7Y9S1C8-F1
#
_entry.id   AF-A0A7Y9S1C8-F1
#
_cell.length_a   1.000
_cell.length_b   1.000
_cell.length_c   1.000
_cell.angle_alpha   90.00
_cell.angle_beta   90.00
_cell.angle_gamma   90.00
#
_symmetry.space_group_name_H-M   'P 1'
#
loop_
_entity.id
_entity.type
_entity.pdbx_description
1 polymer ?
#
loop_
_entity_poly.entity_id
_entity_poly.type
_entity_poly.pdbx_seq_one_letter_code
_entity_poly.pdbx_strand_id
1 'polypeptide(L)'
;MQEIPVIDLVRPMPGFDGDQRFALVRLDDDGTLCELRSLDHEDLRFLVITPGQFFDDYEPVLGDEDVNLLGLTSAEEALVLLVLKPGESLASTTANLVAPIVVNTTNRRAAQVILDDSRHALAAPLVV
;
A
#
# COMPACT_ATOMS: atom_id res chain seq x y z
N MET A 1 -11.34 -19.11 -6.77
CA MET A 1 -10.18 -18.23 -6.92
C MET A 1 -10.72 -16.81 -6.94
N GLN A 2 -10.61 -16.08 -5.83
CA GLN A 2 -10.83 -14.63 -5.87
C GLN A 2 -9.78 -14.07 -6.83
N GLU A 3 -10.22 -13.25 -7.78
CA GLU A 3 -9.37 -12.68 -8.81
C GLU A 3 -8.25 -11.89 -8.14
N ILE A 4 -7.00 -12.16 -8.52
CA ILE A 4 -5.82 -11.45 -8.01
C ILE A 4 -5.65 -10.23 -8.91
N PRO A 5 -5.98 -8.99 -8.47
CA PRO A 5 -5.72 -7.84 -9.30
C PRO A 5 -4.21 -7.65 -9.43
N VAL A 6 -3.73 -7.68 -10.67
CA VAL A 6 -2.39 -7.22 -11.02
C VAL A 6 -2.42 -5.70 -11.04
N ILE A 7 -1.51 -5.09 -10.29
CA ILE A 7 -1.28 -3.65 -10.25
C ILE A 7 0.07 -3.33 -10.89
N ASP A 8 0.12 -2.19 -11.58
CA ASP A 8 1.30 -1.71 -12.28
C ASP A 8 1.84 -0.48 -11.56
N LEU A 9 3.05 -0.59 -11.00
CA LEU A 9 3.75 0.53 -10.41
C LEU A 9 4.23 1.49 -11.50
N VAL A 10 3.69 2.70 -11.51
CA VAL A 10 4.04 3.75 -12.50
C VAL A 10 5.40 4.40 -12.23
N ARG A 11 5.96 4.15 -11.05
CA ARG A 11 7.36 4.39 -10.69
C ARG A 11 7.87 3.19 -9.89
N PRO A 12 9.15 2.82 -9.99
CA PRO A 12 9.67 1.73 -9.18
C PRO A 12 9.46 1.98 -7.68
N MET A 13 9.26 0.91 -6.93
CA MET A 13 9.21 1.03 -5.48
C MET A 13 10.62 1.40 -4.97
N PRO A 14 10.77 2.39 -4.08
CA PRO A 14 12.07 2.74 -3.51
C PRO A 14 12.83 1.53 -2.96
N GLY A 15 14.03 1.27 -3.52
CA GLY A 15 14.87 0.12 -3.16
C GLY A 15 14.62 -1.15 -3.98
N PHE A 16 13.66 -1.14 -4.91
CA PHE A 16 13.28 -2.27 -5.77
C PHE A 16 13.12 -1.81 -7.23
N ASP A 17 14.17 -1.23 -7.79
CA ASP A 17 14.14 -0.55 -9.09
C ASP A 17 13.79 -1.47 -10.29
N GLY A 18 13.86 -2.79 -10.10
CA GLY A 18 13.58 -3.81 -11.13
C GLY A 18 12.15 -4.37 -11.13
N ASP A 19 11.30 -3.97 -10.19
CA ASP A 19 9.97 -4.54 -9.99
C ASP A 19 8.87 -3.52 -10.20
N GLN A 20 7.99 -3.79 -11.16
CA GLN A 20 6.87 -2.88 -11.45
C GLN A 20 5.51 -3.59 -11.46
N ARG A 21 5.47 -4.91 -11.60
CA ARG A 21 4.19 -5.63 -11.67
C ARG A 21 4.00 -6.44 -10.40
N PHE A 22 2.90 -6.16 -9.71
CA PHE A 22 2.59 -6.82 -8.45
C PHE A 22 1.19 -7.41 -8.47
N ALA A 23 1.04 -8.59 -7.89
CA ALA A 23 -0.23 -9.20 -7.56
C ALA A 23 -0.62 -8.82 -6.13
N LEU A 24 -1.83 -8.28 -5.94
CA LEU A 24 -2.39 -8.10 -4.60
C LEU A 24 -3.22 -9.33 -4.22
N VAL A 25 -2.74 -10.09 -3.24
CA VAL A 25 -3.32 -11.35 -2.78
C VAL A 25 -3.86 -11.16 -1.37
N ARG A 26 -5.16 -11.38 -1.17
CA ARG A 26 -5.76 -11.34 0.17
C ARG A 26 -5.31 -12.53 1.00
N LEU A 27 -5.00 -12.28 2.27
CA LEU A 27 -4.62 -13.31 3.25
C LEU A 27 -5.75 -13.59 4.26
N ASP A 28 -6.74 -12.71 4.36
CA ASP A 28 -7.93 -12.84 5.20
C ASP A 28 -9.23 -12.66 4.40
N ASP A 29 -10.36 -13.02 5.02
CA ASP A 29 -11.67 -12.93 4.38
C ASP A 29 -12.14 -11.48 4.22
N ASP A 30 -11.77 -10.61 5.17
CA ASP A 30 -12.16 -9.19 5.19
C ASP A 30 -11.34 -8.34 4.21
N GLY A 31 -10.23 -8.88 3.66
CA GLY A 31 -9.33 -8.17 2.75
C GLY A 31 -8.53 -7.07 3.44
N THR A 32 -8.42 -7.11 4.77
CA THR A 32 -7.61 -6.16 5.54
C THR A 32 -6.15 -6.50 5.43
N LEU A 33 -5.76 -7.77 5.50
CA LEU A 33 -4.39 -8.23 5.34
C LEU A 33 -4.17 -8.78 3.93
N CYS A 34 -3.21 -8.23 3.22
CA CYS A 34 -2.82 -8.70 1.89
C CYS A 34 -1.31 -8.90 1.77
N GLU A 35 -0.93 -9.72 0.81
CA GLU A 35 0.41 -9.75 0.24
C GLU A 35 0.42 -8.99 -1.09
N LEU A 36 1.38 -8.08 -1.23
CA LEU A 36 1.75 -7.48 -2.50
C LEU A 36 2.96 -8.22 -3.04
N ARG A 37 2.74 -9.17 -3.95
CA ARG A 37 3.76 -10.09 -4.48
C ARG A 37 4.26 -9.63 -5.84
N SER A 38 5.57 -9.52 -6.02
CA SER A 38 6.13 -9.23 -7.33
C SER A 38 5.85 -10.37 -8.32
N LEU A 39 5.53 -10.00 -9.55
CA LEU A 39 5.44 -10.93 -10.69
C LEU A 39 6.76 -11.06 -11.45
N ASP A 40 7.73 -10.22 -11.13
CA ASP A 40 9.06 -10.19 -11.75
C ASP A 40 10.09 -10.94 -10.90
N HIS A 41 9.94 -10.96 -9.57
CA HIS A 41 10.81 -11.68 -8.63
C HIS A 41 9.99 -12.51 -7.62
N GLU A 42 10.14 -13.83 -7.67
CA GLU A 42 9.29 -14.77 -6.92
C GLU A 42 9.36 -14.59 -5.40
N ASP A 43 10.54 -14.23 -4.88
CA ASP A 43 10.81 -14.08 -3.45
C ASP A 43 10.43 -12.70 -2.90
N LEU A 44 10.13 -11.73 -3.77
CA LEU A 44 9.78 -10.38 -3.36
C LEU A 44 8.28 -10.26 -3.07
N ARG A 45 7.97 -10.04 -1.80
CA ARG A 45 6.60 -9.73 -1.36
C ARG A 45 6.61 -8.78 -0.17
N PHE A 46 5.57 -7.96 -0.09
CA PHE A 46 5.31 -7.08 1.04
C PHE A 46 4.01 -7.47 1.71
N LEU A 47 4.01 -7.51 3.05
CA LEU A 47 2.74 -7.55 3.78
C LEU A 47 2.18 -6.14 3.83
N VAL A 48 0.93 -5.99 3.44
CA VAL A 48 0.23 -4.71 3.39
C VAL A 48 -1.15 -4.82 4.03
N ILE A 49 -1.64 -3.70 4.55
CA ILE A 49 -2.98 -3.61 5.10
C ILE A 49 -3.77 -2.43 4.54
N THR A 50 -5.11 -2.54 4.56
CA THR A 50 -5.94 -1.34 4.49
C THR A 50 -5.95 -0.63 5.85
N PRO A 51 -5.88 0.71 5.90
CA PRO A 51 -5.71 1.43 7.16
C PRO A 51 -6.94 1.37 8.09
N GLY A 52 -8.15 1.23 7.53
CA GLY A 52 -9.41 1.49 8.25
C GLY A 52 -9.81 0.54 9.38
N GLN A 53 -9.04 -0.51 9.69
CA GLN A 53 -9.24 -1.30 10.92
C GLN A 53 -8.30 -0.91 12.06
N PHE A 54 -7.20 -0.22 11.75
CA PHE A 54 -6.12 0.07 12.71
C PHE A 54 -5.89 1.58 12.90
N PHE A 55 -6.28 2.38 11.90
CA PHE A 55 -6.04 3.82 11.84
C PHE A 55 -7.27 4.52 11.24
N ASP A 56 -8.37 4.57 12.00
CA ASP A 56 -9.67 5.09 11.55
C ASP A 56 -9.59 6.54 11.02
N ASP A 57 -8.73 7.37 11.63
CA ASP A 57 -8.53 8.78 11.25
C ASP A 57 -7.43 8.99 10.19
N TYR A 58 -6.96 7.92 9.54
CA TYR A 58 -5.90 8.01 8.55
C TYR A 58 -6.43 8.45 7.17
N GLU A 59 -6.39 9.76 6.95
CA GLU A 59 -6.78 10.42 5.69
C GLU A 59 -5.55 11.06 5.02
N PRO A 60 -4.74 10.30 4.25
CA PRO A 60 -3.55 10.85 3.62
C PRO A 60 -3.92 11.85 2.52
N VAL A 61 -3.22 12.99 2.50
CA VAL A 61 -3.36 13.99 1.44
C VAL A 61 -2.28 13.77 0.39
N LEU A 62 -2.70 13.48 -0.84
CA LEU A 62 -1.79 13.29 -1.97
C LEU A 62 -1.53 14.62 -2.68
N GLY A 63 -0.29 14.82 -3.13
CA GLY A 63 0.05 15.97 -3.97
C GLY A 63 -0.50 15.83 -5.39
N ASP A 64 -0.72 16.96 -6.07
CA ASP A 64 -1.26 17.00 -7.44
C ASP A 64 -0.44 16.16 -8.43
N GLU A 65 0.88 16.08 -8.25
CA GLU A 65 1.75 15.26 -9.09
C GLU A 65 1.38 13.77 -9.00
N ASP A 66 1.21 13.24 -7.79
CA ASP A 66 0.84 11.84 -7.56
C ASP A 66 -0.57 11.54 -8.05
N VAL A 67 -1.52 12.46 -7.79
CA VAL A 67 -2.91 12.35 -8.28
C VAL A 67 -2.93 12.23 -9.81
N ASN A 68 -2.22 13.12 -10.51
CA ASN A 68 -2.12 13.11 -11.96
C ASN A 68 -1.40 11.87 -12.49
N LEU A 69 -0.31 11.46 -11.85
CA LEU A 69 0.48 10.29 -12.25
C LEU A 69 -0.33 8.99 -12.15
N LEU A 70 -1.10 8.83 -11.07
CA LEU A 70 -2.00 7.70 -10.86
C LEU A 70 -3.29 7.79 -11.70
N GLY A 71 -3.58 8.97 -12.27
CA GLY A 71 -4.79 9.24 -13.04
C GLY A 71 -6.05 9.17 -12.19
N LEU A 72 -5.97 9.58 -10.91
CA LEU A 72 -7.10 9.64 -10.00
C LEU A 72 -7.98 10.83 -10.34
N THR A 73 -9.29 10.62 -10.40
CA THR A 73 -10.29 11.67 -10.64
C THR A 73 -11.17 11.93 -9.42
N SER A 74 -11.21 10.99 -8.48
CA SER A 74 -11.84 11.15 -7.16
C SER A 74 -11.15 10.28 -6.10
N ALA A 75 -11.44 10.55 -4.83
CA ALA A 75 -10.85 9.80 -3.72
C ALA A 75 -11.35 8.35 -3.66
N GLU A 76 -12.59 8.09 -4.11
CA GLU A 76 -13.21 6.77 -4.12
C GLU A 76 -12.51 5.78 -5.07
N GLU A 77 -11.76 6.28 -6.05
CA GLU A 77 -10.96 5.43 -6.95
C GLU A 77 -9.68 4.93 -6.29
N ALA A 78 -9.24 5.57 -5.19
CA ALA A 78 -7.99 5.25 -4.52
C ALA A 78 -8.17 4.15 -3.47
N LEU A 79 -7.50 3.02 -3.69
CA LEU A 79 -7.22 2.04 -2.64
C LEU A 79 -5.90 2.40 -1.98
N VAL A 80 -5.92 2.61 -0.66
CA VAL A 80 -4.74 2.91 0.14
C VAL A 80 -4.30 1.66 0.89
N LEU A 81 -3.02 1.34 0.76
CA LEU A 81 -2.37 0.20 1.41
C LEU A 81 -1.15 0.67 2.20
N LEU A 82 -0.98 0.16 3.41
CA LEU A 82 0.18 0.46 4.26
C LEU A 82 1.11 -0.73 4.30
N VAL A 83 2.40 -0.50 4.05
CA VAL A 83 3.42 -1.55 4.16
C VAL A 83 3.70 -1.84 5.64
N LEU A 84 3.63 -3.12 5.99
CA LEU A 84 3.94 -3.61 7.32
C LEU A 84 5.43 -3.93 7.47
N LYS A 85 5.94 -3.68 8.67
CA LYS A 85 7.17 -4.27 9.20
C LYS A 85 6.76 -5.32 10.24
N PRO A 86 6.79 -6.62 9.89
CA PRO A 86 6.39 -7.68 10.81
C PRO A 86 7.30 -7.74 12.04
N GLY A 87 6.69 -7.83 13.22
CA GLY A 87 7.39 -8.19 14.46
C GLY A 87 7.17 -9.66 14.82
N GLU A 88 7.62 -10.06 16.01
CA GLU A 88 7.39 -11.41 16.55
C GLU A 88 5.90 -11.68 16.89
N SER A 89 5.14 -10.60 17.09
CA SER A 89 3.69 -10.60 17.35
C SER A 89 3.04 -9.35 16.75
N LEU A 90 1.70 -9.33 16.72
CA LEU A 90 0.94 -8.16 16.26
C LEU A 90 1.27 -6.88 17.04
N ALA A 91 1.54 -6.98 18.35
CA ALA A 91 1.92 -5.86 19.21
C ALA A 91 3.30 -5.26 18.86
N SER A 92 4.14 -6.02 18.18
CA SER A 92 5.45 -5.57 17.69
C SER A 92 5.48 -5.28 16.19
N THR A 93 4.37 -5.49 15.48
CA THR A 93 4.25 -5.16 14.06
C THR A 93 3.89 -3.70 13.90
N THR A 94 4.58 -3.02 12.98
CA THR A 94 4.31 -1.61 12.68
C THR A 94 3.92 -1.40 11.23
N ALA A 95 3.14 -0.36 10.96
CA ALA A 95 2.81 0.11 9.61
C ALA A 95 3.57 1.40 9.28
N ASN A 96 3.94 1.57 8.01
CA ASN A 96 4.50 2.82 7.52
C ASN A 96 3.39 3.76 7.03
N LEU A 97 3.07 4.78 7.83
CA LEU A 97 2.06 5.79 7.50
C LEU A 97 2.61 6.93 6.64
N VAL A 98 3.93 7.03 6.47
CA VAL A 98 4.58 8.09 5.70
C VAL A 98 4.58 7.78 4.21
N ALA A 99 4.66 6.48 3.86
CA ALA A 99 4.80 6.05 2.47
C ALA A 99 3.76 4.99 2.08
N PRO A 100 2.45 5.32 2.05
CA PRO A 100 1.41 4.40 1.58
C PRO A 100 1.63 4.00 0.11
N ILE A 101 1.16 2.81 -0.23
CA ILE A 101 0.95 2.40 -1.61
C ILE A 101 -0.47 2.82 -1.97
N VAL A 102 -0.60 3.68 -2.98
CA VAL A 102 -1.89 4.12 -3.51
C VAL A 102 -2.12 3.43 -4.84
N VAL A 103 -3.28 2.80 -4.99
CA VAL A 103 -3.70 2.10 -6.20
C VAL A 103 -4.95 2.78 -6.74
N ASN A 104 -4.92 3.21 -8.00
CA ASN A 104 -6.13 3.59 -8.71
C ASN A 104 -6.85 2.30 -9.13
N THR A 105 -8.02 2.05 -8.55
CA THR A 105 -8.80 0.83 -8.77
C THR A 105 -9.42 0.75 -10.17
N THR A 106 -9.61 1.88 -10.85
CA THR A 106 -10.18 1.97 -12.20
C THR A 106 -9.18 1.52 -13.27
N ASN A 107 -7.90 1.92 -13.14
CA ASN A 107 -6.87 1.67 -14.15
C ASN A 107 -5.72 0.76 -13.68
N ARG A 108 -5.73 0.35 -12.39
CA ARG A 108 -4.74 -0.51 -11.72
C ARG A 108 -3.32 0.05 -11.63
N ARG A 109 -3.13 1.33 -11.90
CA ARG A 109 -1.87 2.03 -11.67
C ARG A 109 -1.67 2.25 -10.19
N ALA A 110 -0.45 2.05 -9.73
CA ALA A 110 -0.09 2.20 -8.34
C ALA A 110 1.23 2.91 -8.16
N ALA A 111 1.44 3.49 -6.99
CA ALA A 111 2.72 4.06 -6.61
C ALA A 111 2.87 4.05 -5.09
N GLN A 112 4.10 3.88 -4.60
CA GLN A 112 4.41 4.23 -3.21
C GLN A 112 4.58 5.75 -3.13
N VAL A 113 3.64 6.42 -2.46
CA VAL A 113 3.58 7.88 -2.32
C VAL A 113 4.20 8.28 -1.01
N ILE A 114 5.22 9.12 -1.04
CA ILE A 114 5.82 9.70 0.17
C ILE A 114 5.00 10.95 0.50
N LEU A 115 4.36 10.95 1.66
CA LEU A 115 3.55 12.07 2.13
C LEU A 115 4.44 13.15 2.74
N ASP A 116 4.15 14.42 2.43
CA ASP A 116 4.85 15.57 3.01
C ASP A 116 4.46 15.86 4.47
N ASP A 117 3.38 15.23 4.95
CA ASP A 117 2.84 15.49 6.27
C ASP A 117 3.65 14.81 7.39
N SER A 118 4.37 15.64 8.14
CA SER A 118 5.18 15.23 9.30
C SER A 118 4.41 14.59 10.46
N ARG A 119 3.07 14.59 10.45
CA ARG A 119 2.24 13.94 11.49
C ARG A 119 2.26 12.42 11.38
N HIS A 120 2.56 11.88 10.20
CA HIS A 120 2.55 10.44 9.98
C HIS A 120 3.80 9.76 10.53
N ALA A 121 3.63 8.65 11.24
CA ALA A 121 4.74 7.88 11.77
C ALA A 121 5.27 6.86 10.76
N LEU A 122 6.60 6.78 10.62
CA LEU A 122 7.26 5.78 9.78
C LEU A 122 7.05 4.34 10.30
N ALA A 123 6.82 4.19 11.61
CA ALA A 123 6.59 2.91 12.27
C ALA A 123 5.50 3.08 13.34
N ALA A 124 4.24 3.09 12.90
CA ALA A 124 3.07 3.13 13.78
C ALA A 124 2.71 1.72 14.26
N PRO A 125 2.61 1.44 15.57
CA PRO A 125 2.12 0.15 16.07
C PRO A 125 0.71 -0.14 15.58
N LEU A 126 0.42 -1.39 15.22
CA LEU A 126 -0.94 -1.81 14.82
C LEU A 126 -1.90 -1.90 16.01
N VAL A 127 -1.40 -2.33 17.16
CA VAL A 127 -2.15 -2.42 18.41
C VAL A 127 -1.30 -1.83 19.53
N VAL A 128 -1.96 -1.15 20.46
CA VAL A 128 -1.35 -0.53 21.65
C VAL A 128 -1.78 -1.23 22.92
#